data_AF-A0AAV9ZBA6-F1
#
_entry.id   AF-A0AAV9ZBA6-F1
#
_cell.length_a   1.000
_cell.length_b   1.000
_cell.length_c   1.000
_cell.angle_alpha   90.00
_cell.angle_beta   90.00
_cell.angle_gamma   90.00
#
_symmetry.space_group_name_H-M   'P 1'
#
loop_
_entity.id
_entity.type
_entity.pdbx_description
1 polymer ?
#
loop_
_entity_poly.entity_id
_entity_poly.type
_entity_poly.pdbx_seq_one_letter_code
_entity_poly.pdbx_strand_id
1 'polypeptide(L)'
;MYTALRRAMGTLLRALVDYPGHVRPASSSTPSSPSGPRTRRKRNADAASEIATALRDVGQSLTTISSPEARSRAIRVMEEDNDFSDGEEPYVMRLFAKDSAVAQTYIASSKKSNRTNFIRSILENTEF
;
A
#
# COMPACT_ATOMS: atom_id res chain seq x y z
N MET A 1 32.91 35.45 2.08
CA MET A 1 32.55 35.21 3.49
C MET A 1 31.97 33.80 3.60
N TYR A 2 32.63 32.96 4.42
CA TYR A 2 32.23 31.67 4.99
C TYR A 2 31.75 30.56 4.03
N THR A 3 32.64 29.69 3.54
CA THR A 3 33.03 28.37 4.14
C THR A 3 31.82 27.43 4.32
N ALA A 4 31.65 26.42 3.46
CA ALA A 4 32.27 25.09 3.57
C ALA A 4 31.62 24.19 4.64
N LEU A 5 31.59 22.88 4.33
CA LEU A 5 31.18 21.71 5.14
C LEU A 5 29.66 21.51 5.23
N ARG A 6 29.01 20.60 4.47
CA ARG A 6 29.41 19.20 4.18
C ARG A 6 30.04 18.52 5.41
N ARG A 7 29.20 18.19 6.38
CA ARG A 7 29.39 17.11 7.36
C ARG A 7 28.06 16.34 7.43
N ALA A 8 27.96 15.19 6.76
CA ALA A 8 28.34 13.90 7.33
C ALA A 8 27.52 13.59 8.59
N MET A 9 26.36 12.98 8.40
CA MET A 9 25.56 12.37 9.46
C MET A 9 25.11 10.99 8.96
N GLY A 10 25.69 9.93 9.53
CA GLY A 10 24.92 8.71 9.78
C GLY A 10 25.30 7.41 9.09
N THR A 11 26.54 7.19 8.65
CA THR A 11 27.06 5.82 8.51
C THR A 11 27.21 5.20 9.89
N LEU A 12 26.27 4.34 10.32
CA LEU A 12 26.44 3.40 11.44
C LEU A 12 25.36 2.30 11.39
N LEU A 13 25.42 1.40 10.40
CA LEU A 13 24.84 0.05 10.53
C LEU A 13 25.98 -0.96 10.56
N ARG A 14 26.66 -0.96 11.71
CA ARG A 14 27.71 -1.92 12.06
C ARG A 14 27.11 -2.95 13.00
N ALA A 15 27.16 -4.22 12.57
CA ALA A 15 27.29 -5.42 13.38
C ALA A 15 26.11 -5.83 14.30
N LEU A 16 25.31 -6.77 13.80
CA LEU A 16 24.69 -7.85 14.59
C LEU A 16 25.22 -9.16 13.98
N VAL A 17 26.35 -9.68 14.48
CA VAL A 17 26.41 -10.83 15.43
C VAL A 17 25.90 -12.09 14.72
N ASP A 18 26.69 -12.77 13.89
CA ASP A 18 27.80 -13.69 14.21
C ASP A 18 27.65 -14.44 15.55
N TYR A 19 27.22 -15.70 15.46
CA TYR A 19 27.25 -16.69 16.54
C TYR A 19 27.66 -18.04 15.95
N PRO A 20 28.88 -18.54 16.23
CA PRO A 20 29.32 -19.88 15.86
C PRO A 20 29.32 -20.85 17.06
N GLY A 21 29.15 -22.15 16.76
CA GLY A 21 29.41 -23.30 17.65
C GLY A 21 28.16 -23.80 18.39
N HIS A 22 27.80 -25.08 18.47
CA HIS A 22 28.63 -26.29 18.51
C HIS A 22 27.81 -27.60 18.30
N VAL A 23 28.40 -28.58 17.59
CA VAL A 23 28.45 -30.05 17.88
C VAL A 23 27.32 -31.04 17.41
N ARG A 24 27.72 -31.95 16.49
CA ARG A 24 27.17 -33.28 16.04
C ARG A 24 27.48 -34.39 17.10
N PRO A 25 27.23 -35.73 16.95
CA PRO A 25 26.32 -36.57 16.13
C PRO A 25 25.56 -37.65 16.98
N ALA A 26 24.62 -38.47 16.47
CA ALA A 26 24.76 -39.90 16.05
C ALA A 26 23.33 -40.49 15.87
N SER A 27 22.90 -41.06 14.74
CA SER A 27 23.04 -42.46 14.24
C SER A 27 21.75 -43.29 14.36
N SER A 28 21.38 -43.96 13.24
CA SER A 28 20.44 -45.09 13.04
C SER A 28 18.94 -44.84 13.34
N SER A 29 17.93 -45.32 12.61
CA SER A 29 17.79 -46.37 11.59
C SER A 29 16.46 -46.18 10.82
N THR A 30 16.40 -46.70 9.59
CA THR A 30 15.22 -46.85 8.69
C THR A 30 14.26 -47.97 9.18
N PRO A 31 13.20 -48.37 8.43
CA PRO A 31 11.99 -47.63 7.99
C PRO A 31 10.69 -48.38 8.41
N SER A 32 9.52 -47.74 8.40
CA SER A 32 8.23 -48.46 8.45
C SER A 32 7.10 -47.70 7.75
N SER A 33 6.68 -48.23 6.60
CA SER A 33 5.33 -48.11 6.03
C SER A 33 4.75 -49.54 5.99
N PRO A 34 3.43 -49.80 5.89
CA PRO A 34 2.38 -48.91 5.36
C PRO A 34 0.99 -48.98 6.08
N SER A 35 0.06 -48.15 5.57
CA SER A 35 -1.38 -48.41 5.42
C SER A 35 -2.36 -47.84 6.47
N GLY A 36 -3.12 -46.84 6.02
CA GLY A 36 -4.38 -46.36 6.62
C GLY A 36 -5.14 -45.52 5.57
N PRO A 37 -6.44 -45.77 5.31
CA PRO A 37 -7.12 -45.32 4.10
C PRO A 37 -7.58 -43.85 4.14
N ARG A 38 -7.38 -43.19 2.99
CA ARG A 38 -8.11 -42.04 2.43
C ARG A 38 -9.24 -41.44 3.28
N THR A 39 -8.97 -40.27 3.86
CA THR A 39 -9.96 -39.17 4.00
C THR A 39 -9.33 -37.82 3.66
N ARG A 40 -8.67 -37.75 2.50
CA ARG A 40 -8.18 -36.49 1.90
C ARG A 40 -9.32 -35.80 1.14
N ARG A 41 -10.37 -35.36 1.83
CA ARG A 41 -11.49 -34.60 1.21
C ARG A 41 -12.09 -33.45 2.03
N LYS A 42 -11.55 -33.12 3.21
CA LYS A 42 -11.99 -31.93 3.99
C LYS A 42 -11.10 -30.70 3.86
N ARG A 43 -9.80 -30.84 3.59
CA ARG A 43 -8.84 -29.71 3.59
C ARG A 43 -9.05 -28.65 2.50
N ASN A 44 -9.71 -28.98 1.40
CA ASN A 44 -9.82 -28.05 0.26
C ASN A 44 -10.92 -27.00 0.46
N ALA A 45 -11.97 -27.31 1.20
CA ALA A 45 -13.03 -26.35 1.51
C ALA A 45 -12.54 -25.30 2.52
N ASP A 46 -11.75 -25.74 3.52
CA ASP A 46 -11.15 -24.84 4.50
C ASP A 46 -10.15 -23.89 3.84
N ALA A 47 -9.28 -24.40 2.96
CA ALA A 47 -8.30 -23.60 2.21
C ALA A 47 -8.96 -22.57 1.28
N ALA A 48 -10.05 -22.94 0.59
CA ALA A 48 -10.80 -22.00 -0.23
C ALA A 48 -11.49 -20.92 0.61
N SER A 49 -11.97 -21.27 1.81
CA SER A 49 -12.55 -20.30 2.74
C SER A 49 -11.49 -19.36 3.34
N GLU A 50 -10.28 -19.85 3.64
CA GLU A 50 -9.16 -19.02 4.11
C GLU A 50 -8.73 -18.03 3.05
N ILE A 51 -8.63 -18.46 1.78
CA ILE A 51 -8.31 -17.56 0.65
C ILE A 51 -9.44 -16.55 0.46
N ALA A 52 -10.71 -16.95 0.53
CA ALA A 52 -11.83 -16.03 0.42
C ALA A 52 -11.87 -15.01 1.58
N THR A 53 -11.52 -15.44 2.79
CA THR A 53 -11.44 -14.56 3.97
C THR A 53 -10.27 -13.59 3.85
N ALA A 54 -9.10 -14.08 3.42
CA ALA A 54 -7.94 -13.23 3.15
C ALA A 54 -8.20 -12.21 2.02
N LEU A 55 -8.88 -12.62 0.95
CA LEU A 55 -9.28 -11.71 -0.13
C LEU A 55 -10.34 -10.70 0.32
N ARG A 56 -11.27 -11.11 1.19
CA ARG A 56 -12.25 -10.21 1.81
C ARG A 56 -11.55 -9.20 2.74
N ASP A 57 -10.58 -9.62 3.54
CA ASP A 57 -9.80 -8.74 4.42
C ASP A 57 -8.91 -7.77 3.63
N VAL A 58 -8.30 -8.22 2.52
CA VAL A 58 -7.56 -7.33 1.60
C VAL A 58 -8.52 -6.34 0.93
N GLY A 59 -9.68 -6.79 0.48
CA GLY A 59 -10.72 -5.93 -0.07
C GLY A 59 -11.24 -4.91 0.95
N GLN A 60 -11.43 -5.33 2.20
CA GLN A 60 -11.85 -4.46 3.30
C GLN A 60 -10.75 -3.46 3.70
N SER A 61 -9.49 -3.91 3.74
CA SER A 61 -8.32 -3.06 3.98
C SER A 61 -8.18 -1.96 2.91
N LEU A 62 -8.42 -2.29 1.64
CA LEU A 62 -8.47 -1.33 0.53
C LEU A 62 -9.63 -0.33 0.67
N THR A 63 -10.81 -0.77 1.13
CA THR A 63 -11.96 0.14 1.35
C THR A 63 -11.81 1.02 2.59
N THR A 64 -11.02 0.61 3.58
CA THR A 64 -10.72 1.44 4.77
C THR A 64 -9.73 2.57 4.50
N ILE A 65 -9.07 2.57 3.34
CA ILE A 65 -8.26 3.72 2.90
C ILE A 65 -9.15 4.74 2.17
N SER A 66 -10.34 5.05 2.67
CA SER A 66 -10.90 6.39 2.49
C SER A 66 -10.51 7.22 3.71
N SER A 67 -9.20 7.35 3.97
CA SER A 67 -8.74 8.15 5.10
C SER A 67 -9.19 9.60 4.90
N PRO A 68 -9.94 10.20 5.84
CA PRO A 68 -10.24 11.64 5.82
C PRO A 68 -8.99 12.49 5.61
N GLU A 69 -7.83 12.02 6.08
CA GLU A 69 -6.53 12.66 5.90
C GLU A 69 -6.11 12.74 4.43
N ALA A 70 -6.40 11.71 3.64
CA ALA A 70 -6.12 11.72 2.20
C ALA A 70 -6.96 12.78 1.49
N ARG A 71 -8.22 12.97 1.87
CA ARG A 71 -9.07 14.02 1.30
C ARG A 71 -8.57 15.41 1.68
N SER A 72 -8.32 15.65 2.96
CA SER A 72 -7.79 16.93 3.45
C SER A 72 -6.44 17.27 2.80
N ARG A 73 -5.57 16.27 2.63
CA ARG A 73 -4.29 16.45 1.94
C ARG A 73 -4.46 16.73 0.45
N ALA A 74 -5.38 16.07 -0.23
CA ALA A 74 -5.65 16.31 -1.65
C ALA A 74 -6.18 17.74 -1.89
N ILE A 75 -7.10 18.20 -1.03
CA ILE A 75 -7.62 19.57 -1.07
C ILE A 75 -6.48 20.57 -0.86
N ARG A 76 -5.65 20.38 0.16
CA ARG A 76 -4.50 21.26 0.39
C ARG A 76 -3.53 21.31 -0.80
N VAL A 77 -3.22 20.15 -1.40
CA VAL A 77 -2.34 20.10 -2.58
C VAL A 77 -3.00 20.78 -3.79
N MET A 78 -4.32 20.66 -3.95
CA MET A 78 -5.09 21.35 -4.98
C MET A 78 -5.03 22.88 -4.81
N GLU A 79 -5.23 23.38 -3.59
CA GLU A 79 -5.10 24.81 -3.25
C GLU A 79 -3.67 25.31 -3.49
N GLU A 80 -2.65 24.54 -3.10
CA GLU A 80 -1.23 24.85 -3.33
C GLU A 80 -0.88 24.87 -4.84
N ASP A 81 -1.49 23.98 -5.63
CA ASP A 81 -1.30 23.95 -7.07
C ASP A 81 -1.93 25.16 -7.76
N ASN A 82 -3.06 25.69 -7.24
CA ASN A 82 -3.77 26.87 -7.76
C ASN A 82 -3.96 26.83 -9.29
N ASP A 83 -4.37 25.67 -9.79
CA ASP A 83 -4.45 25.33 -11.22
C ASP A 83 -5.88 25.19 -11.75
N PHE A 84 -6.84 25.19 -10.83
CA PHE A 84 -8.27 25.14 -11.10
C PHE A 84 -8.85 26.54 -10.94
N SER A 85 -9.78 26.89 -11.81
CA SER A 85 -10.53 28.15 -11.68
C SER A 85 -11.54 28.08 -10.53
N ASP A 86 -11.97 29.24 -10.03
CA ASP A 86 -13.04 29.36 -9.01
C ASP A 86 -14.33 28.59 -9.39
N GLY A 87 -14.57 28.41 -10.69
CA GLY A 87 -15.69 27.63 -11.20
C GLY A 87 -15.47 26.11 -11.16
N GLU A 88 -14.24 25.63 -11.29
CA GLU A 88 -13.89 24.20 -11.29
C GLU A 88 -13.67 23.67 -9.87
N GLU A 89 -13.08 24.47 -8.99
CA GLU A 89 -12.65 24.08 -7.64
C GLU A 89 -13.75 23.39 -6.81
N PRO A 90 -15.01 23.87 -6.78
CA PRO A 90 -16.08 23.19 -6.04
C PRO A 90 -16.38 21.78 -6.56
N TYR A 91 -16.22 21.54 -7.86
CA TYR A 91 -16.43 20.21 -8.46
C TYR A 91 -15.29 19.26 -8.10
N VAL A 92 -14.06 19.76 -8.06
CA VAL A 92 -12.89 18.97 -7.62
C VAL A 92 -13.01 18.60 -6.14
N MET A 93 -13.43 19.53 -5.28
CA MET A 93 -13.67 19.24 -3.87
C MET A 93 -14.76 18.18 -3.67
N ARG A 94 -15.87 18.27 -4.42
CA ARG A 94 -16.93 17.25 -4.41
C ARG A 94 -16.41 15.90 -4.90
N LEU A 95 -15.56 15.90 -5.93
CA LEU A 95 -14.95 14.69 -6.46
C LEU A 95 -14.08 13.99 -5.41
N PHE A 96 -13.22 14.72 -4.70
CA PHE A 96 -12.44 14.16 -3.59
C PHE A 96 -13.30 13.70 -2.41
N ALA A 97 -14.42 14.38 -2.15
CA ALA A 97 -15.35 13.98 -1.10
C ALA A 97 -16.07 12.66 -1.44
N LYS A 98 -16.43 12.49 -2.72
CA LYS A 98 -17.17 11.34 -3.27
C LYS A 98 -16.29 10.12 -3.49
N ASP A 99 -15.07 10.32 -3.98
CA ASP A 99 -14.16 9.24 -4.37
C ASP A 99 -12.76 9.44 -3.76
N SER A 100 -12.47 8.64 -2.73
CA SER A 100 -11.18 8.66 -2.04
C SER A 100 -10.04 8.11 -2.90
N ALA A 101 -10.33 7.22 -3.86
CA ALA A 101 -9.31 6.71 -4.76
C ALA A 101 -8.81 7.83 -5.67
N VAL A 102 -9.71 8.68 -6.18
CA VAL A 102 -9.33 9.88 -6.94
C VAL A 102 -8.43 10.80 -6.12
N ALA A 103 -8.78 11.07 -4.86
CA ALA A 103 -7.96 11.89 -3.97
C ALA A 103 -6.55 11.28 -3.77
N GLN A 104 -6.45 9.95 -3.61
CA GLN A 104 -5.15 9.29 -3.46
C GLN A 104 -4.32 9.31 -4.72
N THR A 105 -4.91 9.01 -5.87
CA THR A 105 -4.23 9.08 -7.17
C THR A 105 -3.74 10.50 -7.45
N TYR A 106 -4.53 11.51 -7.07
CA TYR A 106 -4.15 12.91 -7.14
C TYR A 106 -2.88 13.18 -6.32
N ILE A 107 -2.85 12.80 -5.03
CA ILE A 107 -1.68 13.04 -4.17
C ILE A 107 -0.46 12.21 -4.59
N ALA A 108 -0.67 10.97 -5.06
CA ALA A 108 0.40 10.08 -5.50
C ALA A 108 1.12 10.61 -6.76
N SER A 109 0.42 11.40 -7.58
CA SER A 109 0.98 11.98 -8.78
C SER A 109 1.94 13.12 -8.44
N SER A 110 3.23 12.93 -8.68
CA SER A 110 4.25 13.92 -8.30
C SER A 110 4.23 15.19 -9.15
N LYS A 111 3.85 15.09 -10.43
CA LYS A 111 3.81 16.23 -11.36
C LYS A 111 2.47 16.95 -11.28
N LYS A 112 2.52 18.27 -11.07
CA LYS A 112 1.36 19.16 -11.07
C LYS A 112 0.52 19.04 -12.34
N SER A 113 1.13 19.10 -13.52
CA SER A 113 0.41 18.96 -14.79
C SER A 113 -0.36 17.64 -14.92
N ASN A 114 0.18 16.54 -14.37
CA ASN A 114 -0.49 15.24 -14.40
C ASN A 114 -1.71 15.23 -13.48
N ARG A 115 -1.60 15.85 -12.30
CA ARG A 115 -2.70 16.02 -11.35
C ARG A 115 -3.86 16.78 -11.98
N THR A 116 -3.58 17.94 -12.55
CA THR A 116 -4.59 18.80 -13.18
C THR A 116 -5.27 18.10 -14.37
N ASN A 117 -4.49 17.48 -15.26
CA ASN A 117 -5.03 16.77 -16.43
C ASN A 117 -5.88 15.56 -16.03
N PHE A 118 -5.46 14.80 -15.00
CA PHE A 118 -6.21 13.68 -14.48
C PHE A 118 -7.60 14.13 -13.99
N ILE A 119 -7.66 15.19 -13.18
CA ILE A 119 -8.93 15.70 -12.67
C ILE A 119 -9.81 16.23 -13.80
N ARG A 120 -9.28 17.02 -14.74
CA ARG A 120 -10.06 17.50 -15.90
C ARG A 120 -10.64 16.36 -16.70
N SER A 121 -9.85 15.30 -16.95
CA SER A 121 -10.35 14.11 -17.67
C SER A 121 -11.51 13.42 -16.94
N ILE A 122 -11.55 13.47 -15.60
CA ILE A 122 -12.67 12.92 -14.83
C ILE A 122 -13.88 13.85 -14.92
N LEU A 123 -13.68 15.15 -14.76
CA LEU A 123 -14.76 16.14 -14.85
C LEU A 123 -15.44 16.14 -16.22
N GLU A 124 -14.68 15.99 -17.30
CA GLU A 124 -15.22 15.86 -18.67
C GLU A 124 -16.10 14.61 -18.85
N ASN A 125 -15.81 13.53 -18.13
CA ASN A 125 -16.53 12.26 -18.21
C ASN A 125 -17.63 12.12 -17.15
N THR A 126 -17.75 13.08 -16.23
CA THR A 126 -18.70 13.04 -15.12
C THR A 126 -19.77 14.09 -15.32
N GLU A 127 -20.97 13.67 -15.74
CA GLU A 127 -22.14 14.53 -15.67
C GLU A 127 -22.49 14.74 -14.18
N PHE A 128 -22.46 16.00 -13.72
CA PHE A 128 -22.81 16.40 -12.35
C PHE A 128 -24.25 16.87 -12.24
#